data_AF-A0A520QYK9-F1
#
_entry.id   AF-A0A520QYK9-F1
#
_cell.length_a   1.000
_cell.length_b   1.000
_cell.length_c   1.000
_cell.angle_alpha   90.00
_cell.angle_beta   90.00
_cell.angle_gamma   90.00
#
_symmetry.space_group_name_H-M   'P 1'
#
loop_
_entity.id
_entity.type
_entity.pdbx_description
1 polymer ?
#
loop_
_entity_poly.entity_id
_entity_poly.type
_entity_poly.pdbx_seq_one_letter_code
_entity_poly.pdbx_strand_id
1 'polypeptide(L)' 'MRDTKHLEKHANKVASNAKEKVLFKHHRKAVEAGANGTLDYTIKEGVNKNKIANDKILKNK' A
#
# COMPACT_ATOMS: atom_id res chain seq x y z
N MET A 1 3.41 8.41 44.46
CA MET A 1 2.73 7.30 43.75
C MET A 1 3.35 7.14 42.37
N ARG A 2 4.37 6.29 42.27
CA ARG A 2 5.15 6.05 41.03
C ARG A 2 4.47 5.01 40.14
N ASP A 3 3.76 4.08 40.76
CA ASP A 3 3.23 2.88 40.10
C ASP A 3 2.01 3.20 39.25
N THR A 4 1.12 4.08 39.73
CA THR A 4 -0.03 4.54 38.93
C THR A 4 0.40 5.30 37.68
N LYS A 5 1.45 6.13 37.75
CA LYS A 5 2.01 6.83 36.58
C LYS A 5 2.58 5.86 35.55
N HIS A 6 3.20 4.76 35.99
CA HIS A 6 3.72 3.74 35.07
C HIS A 6 2.59 2.96 34.40
N LEU A 7 1.55 2.61 35.15
CA LEU A 7 0.35 1.96 34.63
C LEU A 7 -0.37 2.84 33.61
N GLU A 8 -0.53 4.13 33.92
CA GLU A 8 -1.15 5.11 33.02
C GLU A 8 -0.32 5.29 31.73
N LYS A 9 1.00 5.43 31.85
CA LYS A 9 1.90 5.54 30.69
C LYS A 9 1.83 4.29 29.81
N HIS A 10 1.77 3.10 30.41
CA HIS A 10 1.63 1.84 29.68
C HIS A 10 0.28 1.77 28.96
N ALA A 11 -0.82 2.09 29.64
CA ALA A 11 -2.16 2.10 29.05
C ALA A 11 -2.24 3.06 27.86
N ASN A 12 -1.71 4.27 28.00
CA ASN A 12 -1.66 5.26 26.93
C ASN A 12 -0.84 4.77 25.73
N LYS A 13 0.31 4.13 25.96
CA LYS A 13 1.16 3.56 24.91
C LYS A 13 0.48 2.40 24.17
N VAL A 14 -0.24 1.54 24.87
CA VAL A 14 -1.00 0.45 24.24
C VAL A 14 -2.11 1.03 23.36
N ALA A 15 -2.83 2.04 23.85
CA ALA A 15 -3.88 2.71 23.10
C ALA A 15 -3.35 3.42 21.84
N SER A 16 -2.22 4.13 21.92
CA SER A 16 -1.60 4.78 20.75
C SER A 16 -1.18 3.76 19.70
N ASN A 17 -0.51 2.68 20.13
CA ASN A 17 -0.04 1.62 19.23
C ASN A 17 -1.21 0.90 18.53
N ALA A 18 -2.33 0.70 19.24
CA ALA A 18 -3.52 0.10 18.66
C ALA A 18 -4.12 1.00 17.56
N LYS A 19 -4.23 2.31 17.82
CA LYS A 19 -4.72 3.29 16.83
C LYS A 19 -3.83 3.35 15.60
N GLU A 20 -2.51 3.35 15.80
CA GLU A 20 -1.53 3.37 14.71
C GLU A 20 -1.66 2.12 13.82
N LYS A 21 -1.76 0.92 14.41
CA LYS A 21 -1.95 -0.33 13.65
C LYS A 21 -3.23 -0.33 12.82
N VAL A 22 -4.33 0.18 13.39
CA VAL A 22 -5.63 0.31 12.68
C VAL A 22 -5.48 1.27 11.49
N LEU A 23 -4.85 2.42 11.71
CA LEU A 23 -4.59 3.42 10.68
C LEU A 23 -3.72 2.84 9.53
N PHE A 24 -2.64 2.12 9.87
CA PHE A 24 -1.82 1.42 8.89
C PHE A 24 -2.62 0.36 8.12
N LYS A 25 -3.51 -0.40 8.77
CA LYS A 25 -4.36 -1.38 8.08
C LYS A 25 -5.28 -0.70 7.07
N HIS A 26 -5.87 0.44 7.41
CA HIS A 26 -6.73 1.19 6.49
C HIS A 26 -5.96 1.86 5.35
N HIS A 27 -4.75 2.38 5.62
CA HIS A 27 -3.92 3.02 4.61
C HIS A 27 -3.06 2.07 3.79
N ARG A 28 -2.92 0.81 4.19
CA ARG A 28 -2.38 -0.25 3.32
C ARG A 28 -3.38 -0.50 2.20
N LYS A 29 -3.36 0.35 1.18
CA LYS A 29 -3.98 0.07 -0.12
C LYS A 29 -3.30 -1.19 -0.65
N ALA A 30 -4.09 -2.23 -0.96
CA ALA A 30 -3.57 -3.35 -1.70
C ALA A 30 -2.98 -2.82 -3.01
N VAL A 31 -1.70 -3.12 -3.26
CA VAL A 31 -1.13 -2.83 -4.58
C VAL A 31 -1.84 -3.77 -5.54
N GLU A 32 -2.67 -3.22 -6.41
CA GLU A 32 -3.32 -3.98 -7.48
C GLU A 32 -2.28 -4.30 -8.55
N ALA A 33 -1.33 -5.16 -8.21
CA ALA A 33 -0.46 -5.76 -9.20
C ALA A 33 -1.29 -6.81 -9.95
N GLY A 34 -1.33 -6.73 -11.27
CA GLY A 34 -1.98 -7.76 -12.10
C GLY A 34 -1.35 -9.14 -11.89
N ALA A 35 -1.90 -10.18 -12.51
CA ALA A 35 -1.43 -11.57 -12.36
C ALA A 35 0.07 -11.79 -12.67
N ASN A 36 0.71 -10.86 -13.37
CA ASN A 36 2.14 -10.89 -13.71
C ASN A 36 3.02 -9.96 -12.84
N GLY A 37 2.47 -9.37 -11.77
CA GLY A 37 3.24 -8.51 -10.86
C GLY A 37 3.51 -7.08 -11.38
N THR A 38 3.01 -6.73 -12.56
CA THR A 38 3.13 -5.39 -13.15
C THR A 38 1.89 -4.54 -12.87
N LEU A 39 2.13 -3.28 -12.53
CA LEU A 39 1.08 -2.24 -12.52
C LEU A 39 0.78 -1.81 -13.97
N ASP A 40 -0.44 -1.34 -14.19
CA ASP A 40 -0.78 -0.65 -15.44
C ASP A 40 0.16 0.54 -15.64
N TYR A 41 0.84 0.57 -16.79
CA TYR A 41 1.72 1.68 -17.16
C TYR A 41 1.40 2.18 -18.56
N THR A 42 1.64 3.47 -18.77
CA THR A 42 1.46 4.12 -20.07
C THR A 42 2.72 3.99 -20.90
N ILE A 43 2.58 3.48 -22.13
CA ILE A 43 3.68 3.35 -23.09
C ILE A 43 4.10 4.74 -23.56
N LYS A 44 5.37 5.10 -23.41
CA LYS A 44 5.87 6.45 -23.76
C LYS A 44 6.36 6.59 -25.20
N GLU A 45 6.71 5.49 -25.86
CA GLU A 45 7.37 5.50 -27.17
C GLU A 45 6.92 4.32 -28.05
N GLY A 46 7.12 4.45 -29.38
CA GLY A 46 6.77 3.43 -30.36
C GLY A 46 5.31 3.47 -30.86
N VAL A 47 4.93 2.46 -31.65
CA VAL A 47 3.61 2.36 -32.34
C VAL A 47 2.42 2.38 -31.36
N ASN A 48 2.65 1.99 -30.10
CA ASN A 48 1.62 1.94 -29.05
C ASN A 48 1.75 3.06 -28.01
N LYS A 49 2.43 4.17 -28.34
CA LYS A 49 2.57 5.35 -27.47
C LYS A 49 1.21 5.86 -26.95
N ASN A 50 1.20 6.31 -25.70
CA ASN A 50 0.07 6.81 -24.91
C ASN A 50 -1.04 5.78 -24.60
N LYS A 51 -0.84 4.49 -24.92
CA LYS A 51 -1.77 3.42 -24.54
C LYS A 51 -1.33 2.76 -23.23
N ILE A 52 -2.29 2.26 -22.46
CA ILE A 52 -2.03 1.41 -21.29
C ILE A 52 -1.53 0.06 -21.78
N ALA A 53 -0.44 -0.44 -21.21
CA ALA A 53 0.13 -1.73 -21.56
C ALA A 53 -0.85 -2.86 -21.22
N ASN A 54 -1.14 -3.72 -22.19
CA ASN A 54 -1.93 -4.93 -21.99
C ASN A 54 -1.27 -6.11 -22.74
N ASP A 55 -1.64 -7.34 -22.36
CA ASP A 55 -1.08 -8.56 -22.94
C ASP A 55 -1.18 -8.61 -24.47
N LYS A 56 -2.27 -8.08 -25.04
CA LYS A 56 -2.48 -8.03 -26.49
C LYS A 56 -1.49 -7.10 -27.17
N ILE A 57 -1.18 -5.95 -26.58
CA ILE A 57 -0.21 -4.98 -27.12
C ILE A 57 1.22 -5.51 -27.00
N LEU A 58 1.54 -6.23 -25.91
CA LEU A 58 2.89 -6.74 -25.64
C LEU A 58 3.24 -8.01 -26.43
N LYS A 59 2.25 -8.89 -26.66
CA LYS A 59 2.45 -10.19 -27.32
C LYS A 59 2.31 -10.15 -28.85
N ASN A 60 1.90 -9.01 -29.44
CA ASN A 60 1.73 -8.85 -30.89
C ASN A 60 3.07 -8.58 -31.59
N LYS A 61 4.07 -9.44 -31.33
CA LYS A 61 5.40 -9.36 -31.92
C LYS A 61 5.49 -10.26 -33.14
#